data_AF-A0A380MWS1-F1
#
_entry.id   AF-A0A380MWS1-F1
#
_cell.length_a   1.000
_cell.length_b   1.000
_cell.length_c   1.000
_cell.angle_alpha   90.00
_cell.angle_beta   90.00
_cell.angle_gamma   90.00
#
_symmetry.space_group_name_H-M   'P 1'
#
loop_
_entity.id
_entity.type
_entity.pdbx_description
1 polymer ?
#
loop_
_entity_poly.entity_id
_entity_poly.type
_entity_poly.pdbx_seq_one_letter_code
_entity_poly.pdbx_strand_id
1 'polypeptide(L)'
;MIEVLILLAFAKIQEAVNAGKAWQWAAAYSVFSVLWNLLFNQMPWLHIALLALVVFVYVWGYFALLRRLSDSIALWLLAYIGGAFAPLLLAFI
;
A
#
# COMPACT_ATOMS: atom_id res chain seq x y z
N MET A 1 3.27 10.90 -5.74
CA MET A 1 3.46 11.60 -4.46
C MET A 1 2.22 11.48 -3.57
N ILE A 2 1.03 11.92 -4.02
CA ILE A 2 -0.18 11.83 -3.18
C ILE A 2 -0.60 10.39 -2.84
N GLU A 3 -0.49 9.46 -3.79
CA GLU A 3 -0.79 8.04 -3.55
C GLU A 3 0.10 7.43 -2.45
N VAL A 4 1.36 7.88 -2.33
CA VAL A 4 2.28 7.44 -1.27
C VAL A 4 1.79 7.91 0.09
N LEU A 5 1.34 9.16 0.20
CA LEU A 5 0.75 9.69 1.44
C LEU A 5 -0.53 8.93 1.82
N ILE A 6 -1.34 8.55 0.83
CA ILE A 6 -2.55 7.76 1.07
C ILE A 6 -2.19 6.34 1.53
N LEU A 7 -1.19 5.69 0.93
CA LEU A 7 -0.69 4.40 1.38
C LEU A 7 -0.23 4.43 2.85
N LEU A 8 0.52 5.47 3.21
CA LEU A 8 0.97 5.71 4.58
C LEU A 8 -0.21 5.93 5.53
N ALA A 9 -1.21 6.71 5.12
CA ALA A 9 -2.44 6.89 5.89
C ALA A 9 -3.17 5.56 6.13
N PHE A 10 -3.34 4.73 5.10
CA PHE A 10 -3.93 3.39 5.25
C PHE A 10 -3.11 2.51 6.19
N ALA A 11 -1.78 2.54 6.06
CA ALA A 11 -0.87 1.82 6.93
C ALA A 11 -1.03 2.24 8.41
N LYS A 12 -1.29 3.53 8.68
CA LYS A 12 -1.52 4.01 10.04
C LYS A 12 -2.93 3.71 10.55
N ILE A 13 -3.94 3.83 9.70
CA ILE A 13 -5.34 3.53 10.05
C ILE A 13 -5.49 2.05 10.40
N GLN A 14 -4.87 1.13 9.65
CA GLN A 14 -4.97 -0.30 9.97
C GLN A 14 -4.40 -0.64 11.35
N GLU A 15 -3.40 0.11 11.81
CA GLU A 15 -2.76 -0.06 13.11
C GLU A 15 -3.64 0.52 14.21
N ALA A 16 -4.17 1.73 13.99
CA ALA A 16 -5.05 2.40 14.94
C ALA A 16 -6.37 1.66 15.16
N VAL A 17 -6.98 1.13 14.11
CA VAL A 17 -8.24 0.38 14.19
C VAL A 17 -8.00 -1.03 14.76
N ASN A 18 -6.80 -1.59 14.55
CA ASN A 18 -6.38 -2.93 14.98
C ASN A 18 -7.44 -4.03 14.74
N ALA A 19 -8.22 -3.89 13.67
CA ALA A 19 -9.27 -4.83 13.30
C ALA A 19 -9.04 -5.34 11.87
N GLY A 20 -9.48 -6.57 11.63
CA GLY A 20 -9.34 -7.22 10.33
C GLY A 20 -7.91 -7.69 10.01
N LYS A 21 -7.82 -8.56 9.00
CA LYS A 21 -6.55 -9.12 8.53
C LYS A 21 -5.83 -8.13 7.61
N ALA A 22 -4.50 -8.21 7.53
CA ALA A 22 -3.69 -7.31 6.69
C ALA A 22 -4.15 -7.31 5.21
N TRP A 23 -4.56 -8.47 4.69
CA TRP A 23 -5.07 -8.59 3.33
C TRP A 23 -6.38 -7.82 3.10
N GLN A 24 -7.22 -7.62 4.12
CA GLN A 24 -8.46 -6.85 3.98
C GLN A 24 -8.15 -5.36 3.78
N TRP A 25 -7.16 -4.84 4.51
CA TRP A 25 -6.65 -3.49 4.32
C TRP A 25 -5.94 -3.32 2.98
N ALA A 26 -5.17 -4.33 2.55
CA ALA A 26 -4.57 -4.33 1.23
C ALA A 26 -5.61 -4.37 0.10
N ALA A 27 -6.69 -5.14 0.26
CA ALA A 27 -7.82 -5.15 -0.67
C ALA A 27 -8.48 -3.77 -0.75
N ALA A 28 -8.76 -3.15 0.39
CA ALA A 28 -9.35 -1.81 0.45
C ALA A 28 -8.48 -0.76 -0.26
N TYR A 29 -7.17 -0.77 0.00
CA TYR A 29 -6.23 0.12 -0.68
C TYR A 29 -6.14 -0.17 -2.19
N SER A 30 -6.16 -1.44 -2.60
CA SER A 30 -6.07 -1.82 -4.01
C SER A 30 -7.31 -1.37 -4.78
N VAL A 31 -8.50 -1.52 -4.18
CA VAL A 31 -9.76 -0.98 -4.73
C VAL A 31 -9.67 0.54 -4.84
N PHE A 32 -9.19 1.22 -3.80
CA PHE A 32 -8.97 2.66 -3.85
C PHE A 32 -8.02 3.06 -5.00
N SER A 33 -6.88 2.37 -5.15
CA SER A 33 -5.88 2.64 -6.20
C SER A 33 -6.46 2.42 -7.60
N VAL A 34 -7.29 1.39 -7.79
CA VAL A 34 -8.02 1.15 -9.05
C VAL A 34 -8.97 2.30 -9.36
N LEU A 35 -9.80 2.71 -8.39
CA LEU A 35 -10.74 3.81 -8.58
C LEU A 35 -10.01 5.13 -8.87
N TRP A 36 -8.91 5.39 -8.18
CA TRP A 36 -8.06 6.56 -8.42
C TRP A 36 -7.53 6.59 -9.85
N ASN A 37 -6.99 5.48 -10.35
CA ASN A 37 -6.48 5.39 -11.71
C ASN A 37 -7.58 5.48 -12.78
N LEU A 38 -8.76 4.92 -12.51
CA LEU A 38 -9.92 5.06 -13.39
C LEU A 38 -10.39 6.52 -13.51
N LEU A 39 -10.45 7.24 -12.39
CA LEU A 39 -10.96 8.61 -12.33
C LEU A 39 -9.98 9.64 -12.89
N PHE A 40 -8.68 9.47 -12.62
CA PHE A 40 -7.69 10.53 -12.85
C PHE A 40 -6.67 10.23 -13.95
N ASN A 41 -6.41 8.95 -14.25
CA ASN A 41 -5.31 8.56 -15.15
C ASN A 41 -5.76 7.93 -16.48
N GLN A 42 -7.08 7.71 -16.68
CA GLN A 42 -7.68 7.15 -17.91
C GLN A 42 -6.94 5.92 -18.48
N MET A 43 -6.41 5.06 -17.60
CA MET A 43 -5.66 3.88 -18.03
C MET A 43 -6.57 2.84 -18.71
N PRO A 44 -6.05 2.05 -19.67
CA PRO A 44 -6.80 0.95 -20.25
C PRO A 44 -7.18 -0.10 -19.20
N TRP A 45 -8.39 -0.65 -19.29
CA TRP A 45 -8.94 -1.61 -18.32
C TRP A 45 -8.02 -2.80 -18.01
N LEU A 46 -7.34 -3.35 -19.02
CA LEU A 46 -6.41 -4.47 -18.84
C LEU A 46 -5.18 -4.09 -18.00
N HIS A 47 -4.66 -2.87 -18.17
CA HIS A 47 -3.55 -2.37 -17.35
C HIS A 47 -4.00 -2.16 -15.90
N ILE A 48 -5.22 -1.67 -15.69
CA ILE A 48 -5.77 -1.45 -14.36
C ILE A 48 -5.96 -2.77 -13.61
N ALA A 49 -6.43 -3.82 -14.29
CA ALA A 49 -6.60 -5.14 -13.69
C ALA A 49 -5.26 -5.76 -13.23
N LEU A 50 -4.22 -5.64 -14.05
CA LEU A 50 -2.87 -6.10 -13.70
C LEU A 50 -2.27 -5.26 -12.57
N LEU A 51 -2.43 -3.94 -12.64
CA LEU A 51 -1.99 -3.01 -11.59
C LEU A 51 -2.65 -3.36 -10.26
N ALA A 52 -3.95 -3.64 -10.25
CA ALA A 52 -4.69 -4.02 -9.04
C ALA A 52 -4.08 -5.24 -8.34
N LEU A 53 -3.70 -6.26 -9.12
CA LEU A 53 -3.09 -7.48 -8.59
C LEU A 53 -1.71 -7.20 -7.99
N VAL A 54 -0.88 -6.45 -8.72
CA VAL A 54 0.48 -6.09 -8.27
C VAL A 54 0.42 -5.24 -7.01
N VAL A 55 -0.43 -4.20 -7.00
CA VAL A 55 -0.65 -3.33 -5.85
C VAL A 55 -1.17 -4.15 -4.66
N PHE A 56 -2.11 -5.07 -4.87
CA PHE A 56 -2.62 -5.90 -3.80
C PHE A 56 -1.54 -6.75 -3.13
N VAL A 57 -0.75 -7.48 -3.92
CA VAL A 57 0.31 -8.34 -3.39
C VAL A 57 1.37 -7.51 -2.67
N TYR A 58 1.78 -6.39 -3.27
CA TYR A 58 2.73 -5.46 -2.69
C TYR A 58 2.25 -4.91 -1.35
N VAL A 59 1.04 -4.34 -1.33
CA VAL A 59 0.48 -3.70 -0.14
C VAL A 59 0.14 -4.72 0.94
N TRP A 60 -0.27 -5.93 0.56
CA TRP A 60 -0.47 -7.00 1.52
C TRP A 60 0.83 -7.37 2.22
N GLY A 61 1.92 -7.59 1.48
CA GLY A 61 3.23 -7.86 2.05
C GLY A 61 3.69 -6.71 2.95
N TYR A 62 3.54 -5.48 2.48
CA TYR A 62 3.90 -4.27 3.22
C TYR A 62 3.13 -4.13 4.54
N PHE A 63 1.81 -4.28 4.52
CA PHE A 63 0.98 -4.19 5.72
C PHE A 63 1.22 -5.36 6.68
N ALA A 64 1.44 -6.57 6.16
CA ALA A 64 1.79 -7.72 6.98
C ALA A 64 3.15 -7.53 7.68
N LEU A 65 4.13 -6.94 6.99
CA LEU A 65 5.43 -6.60 7.54
C LEU A 65 5.29 -5.57 8.68
N LEU A 66 4.56 -4.49 8.45
CA LEU A 66 4.33 -3.45 9.47
C LEU A 66 3.72 -4.01 10.76
N ARG A 67 2.77 -4.94 10.63
CA ARG A 67 2.16 -5.60 11.79
C ARG A 67 3.11 -6.53 12.54
N ARG A 68 4.13 -7.08 11.88
CA ARG A 68 5.18 -7.89 12.54
C ARG A 68 6.21 -7.03 13.25
N LEU A 69 6.37 -5.78 12.82
CA LEU A 69 7.33 -4.85 13.37
C LEU A 69 6.71 -3.89 14.39
N SER A 70 5.43 -4.07 14.77
CA SER A 70 4.73 -3.20 15.74
C SER A 70 5.44 -3.10 17.08
N ASP A 71 6.17 -4.15 17.47
CA ASP A 71 6.86 -4.23 18.76
C ASP A 71 8.17 -3.42 18.79
N SER A 72 8.70 -3.01 17.62
CA SER A 72 9.93 -2.24 17.50
C SER A 72 9.70 -0.95 16.72
N ILE A 73 9.56 0.16 17.43
CA ILE A 73 9.26 1.48 16.85
C ILE A 73 10.28 1.88 15.76
N ALA A 74 11.56 1.56 15.96
CA ALA A 74 12.63 1.93 15.04
C ALA A 74 12.56 1.14 13.72
N LEU A 75 12.38 -0.19 13.81
CA LEU A 75 12.21 -1.04 12.64
C LEU A 75 10.89 -0.74 11.93
N TRP A 76 9.85 -0.44 12.69
CA TRP A 76 8.56 -0.04 12.16
C TRP A 76 8.67 1.25 11.35
N LEU A 77 9.33 2.29 11.87
CA LEU A 77 9.54 3.57 11.17
C LEU A 77 10.36 3.38 9.89
N LEU A 78 11.42 2.56 9.94
CA LEU A 78 12.23 2.24 8.77
C LEU A 78 11.39 1.51 7.70
N ALA A 79 10.59 0.53 8.10
CA ALA A 79 9.72 -0.19 7.18
C ALA A 79 8.61 0.73 6.62
N TYR A 80 8.01 1.57 7.47
CA TYR A 80 6.93 2.49 7.11
C TYR A 80 7.38 3.51 6.05
N ILE A 81 8.55 4.12 6.26
CA ILE A 81 9.10 5.07 5.31
C ILE A 81 9.70 4.30 4.11
N GLY A 82 10.57 3.32 4.35
CA GLY A 82 11.27 2.58 3.30
C GLY A 82 10.34 1.85 2.34
N GLY A 83 9.28 1.23 2.87
CA GLY A 83 8.23 0.60 2.06
C GLY A 83 7.53 1.63 1.17
N ALA A 84 7.09 2.77 1.71
CA ALA A 84 6.45 3.81 0.90
C ALA A 84 7.32 4.32 -0.27
N PHE A 85 8.64 4.31 -0.15
CA PHE A 85 9.57 4.70 -1.22
C PHE A 85 10.02 3.53 -2.12
N ALA A 86 9.74 2.27 -1.77
CA ALA A 86 10.14 1.12 -2.58
C ALA A 86 9.65 1.17 -4.03
N PRO A 87 8.41 1.59 -4.34
CA PRO A 87 7.96 1.72 -5.73
C PRO A 87 8.72 2.80 -6.51
N LEU A 88 9.16 3.86 -5.82
CA LEU A 88 9.98 4.91 -6.43
C LEU A 88 11.37 4.36 -6.77
N LEU A 89 11.99 3.61 -5.85
CA LEU A 89 13.29 2.97 -6.09
C LEU A 89 13.24 2.00 -7.28
N LEU A 90 12.16 1.22 -7.40
CA LEU A 90 11.98 0.31 -8.54
C LEU A 90 11.73 1.03 -9.87
N ALA A 91 11.23 2.26 -9.85
CA ALA A 91 11.04 3.06 -11.06
C ALA A 91 12.33 3.70 -11.59
N PHE A 92 13.40 3.74 -10.77
CA PHE A 92 14.71 4.31 -11.14
C PHE A 92 15.75 3.25 -11.56
N ILE A 93 15.39 1.96 -11.56
CA ILE A 93 16.24 0.83 -11.98
C ILE A 93 15.75 0.34 -13.33
#